data_AF-A0A2E6FCF7-F1
#
_entry.id   AF-A0A2E6FCF7-F1
#
_cell.length_a   1.000
_cell.length_b   1.000
_cell.length_c   1.000
_cell.angle_alpha   90.00
_cell.angle_beta   90.00
_cell.angle_gamma   90.00
#
_symmetry.space_group_name_H-M   'P 1'
#
loop_
_entity.id
_entity.type
_entity.pdbx_description
1 polymer ?
#
loop_
_entity_poly.entity_id
_entity_poly.type
_entity_poly.pdbx_seq_one_letter_code
_entity_poly.pdbx_strand_id
1 'polypeptide(L)'
;MCGIIAVLRGPDNGPVLPAEKVLARLSTAVDLLVSAIGELNPMAAKIRQAADHLLVIDQELRTLAGTRLLVFDRPTALAIAGETKRARVALANIDSHLEGLTVDAETLNSVLVEVRDALWAIERDRLRNAEAILDLSQGAPHLSALPGLMSIQTALSAIDRLEVRGRDSAGLQIFVTNHELPD
;
A
#
# COMPACT_ATOMS: atom_id res chain seq x y z
N MET A 1 -24.16 14.89 6.67
CA MET A 1 -23.31 15.34 5.56
C MET A 1 -23.52 14.34 4.44
N CYS A 2 -24.07 14.72 3.28
CA CYS A 2 -24.28 13.77 2.17
C CYS A 2 -23.01 13.72 1.33
N GLY A 3 -22.20 12.68 1.49
CA GLY A 3 -20.99 12.45 0.70
C GLY A 3 -21.31 11.66 -0.57
N ILE A 4 -20.83 12.12 -1.73
CA ILE A 4 -20.85 11.37 -2.98
C ILE A 4 -19.40 11.03 -3.33
N ILE A 5 -19.13 9.76 -3.61
CA ILE A 5 -17.85 9.28 -4.09
C ILE A 5 -18.07 8.75 -5.51
N ALA A 6 -17.29 9.27 -6.46
CA ALA A 6 -17.27 8.76 -7.83
C ALA A 6 -15.89 8.12 -8.10
N VAL A 7 -15.88 6.83 -8.42
CA VAL A 7 -14.67 6.12 -8.83
C VAL A 7 -14.67 5.99 -10.34
N LEU A 8 -13.85 6.78 -11.02
CA LEU A 8 -13.63 6.70 -12.45
C LEU A 8 -12.29 6.04 -12.72
N ARG A 9 -12.28 5.01 -13.57
CA ARG A 9 -11.07 4.32 -13.98
C ARG A 9 -10.81 4.54 -15.46
N GLY A 10 -9.60 5.01 -15.77
CA GLY A 10 -9.12 5.10 -17.15
C GLY A 10 -8.71 3.74 -17.72
N PRO A 11 -8.43 3.66 -19.03
CA PRO A 11 -7.90 2.44 -19.64
C PRO A 11 -6.57 2.06 -18.99
N ASP A 12 -6.42 0.78 -18.65
CA ASP A 12 -5.25 0.29 -17.94
C ASP A 12 -4.33 -0.50 -18.87
N ASN A 13 -3.45 0.24 -19.53
CA ASN A 13 -2.45 -0.29 -20.46
C ASN A 13 -1.04 -0.30 -19.84
N GLY A 14 -0.95 -0.20 -18.51
CA GLY A 14 0.34 -0.22 -17.81
C GLY A 14 1.07 -1.55 -18.03
N PRO A 15 2.41 -1.56 -18.10
CA PRO A 15 3.16 -2.80 -18.18
C PRO A 15 2.94 -3.65 -16.91
N VAL A 16 3.12 -4.96 -17.05
CA VAL A 16 3.11 -5.88 -15.90
C VAL A 16 4.19 -5.44 -14.90
N LEU A 17 3.84 -5.42 -13.61
CA LEU A 17 4.78 -5.12 -12.53
C LEU A 17 5.54 -6.40 -12.14
N PRO A 18 6.86 -6.48 -12.37
CA PRO A 18 7.62 -7.70 -12.05
C PRO A 18 7.85 -7.85 -10.54
N ALA A 19 7.58 -9.04 -10.01
CA ALA A 19 7.69 -9.35 -8.58
C ALA A 19 9.12 -9.12 -8.07
N GLU A 20 10.12 -9.56 -8.83
CA GLU A 20 11.53 -9.45 -8.50
C GLU A 20 11.98 -7.99 -8.32
N LYS A 21 11.40 -7.07 -9.12
CA LYS A 21 11.70 -5.64 -9.03
C LYS A 21 11.18 -5.05 -7.72
N VAL A 22 9.95 -5.40 -7.35
CA VAL A 22 9.31 -4.93 -6.10
C VAL A 22 10.04 -5.48 -4.89
N LEU A 23 10.32 -6.78 -4.88
CA LEU A 23 10.99 -7.45 -3.76
C LEU A 23 12.44 -6.99 -3.59
N ALA A 24 13.20 -6.81 -4.67
CA ALA A 24 14.57 -6.29 -4.58
C ALA A 24 14.60 -4.86 -4.03
N ARG A 25 13.67 -4.00 -4.48
CA ARG A 25 13.54 -2.63 -3.95
C ARG A 25 13.13 -2.62 -2.48
N LEU A 26 12.21 -3.49 -2.09
CA LEU A 26 11.75 -3.59 -0.71
C LEU A 26 12.86 -4.10 0.22
N SER A 27 13.58 -5.15 -0.19
CA SER A 27 14.76 -5.65 0.54
C SER A 27 15.79 -4.54 0.72
N THR A 28 16.09 -3.77 -0.34
CA THR A 28 17.01 -2.63 -0.26
C THR A 28 16.55 -1.60 0.78
N ALA A 29 15.27 -1.25 0.79
CA ALA A 29 14.72 -0.31 1.77
C ALA A 29 14.83 -0.84 3.21
N VAL A 30 14.53 -2.13 3.42
CA VAL A 30 14.62 -2.78 4.73
C VAL A 30 16.07 -2.86 5.21
N ASP A 31 17.02 -3.21 4.34
CA ASP A 31 18.45 -3.28 4.70
C ASP A 31 19.03 -1.89 5.04
N LEU A 32 18.55 -0.84 4.37
CA LEU A 32 18.86 0.55 4.72
C LEU A 32 18.37 0.90 6.13
N LEU A 33 17.14 0.53 6.49
CA LEU A 33 16.59 0.76 7.84
C LEU A 33 17.34 -0.07 8.89
N VAL A 34 17.61 -1.36 8.63
CA VAL A 34 18.33 -2.24 9.56
C VAL A 34 19.73 -1.72 9.86
N SER A 35 20.39 -1.14 8.84
CA SER A 35 21.74 -0.60 8.99
C SER A 35 21.80 0.88 9.40
N ALA A 36 20.65 1.52 9.66
CA ALA A 36 20.56 2.93 10.07
C ALA A 36 20.83 3.10 11.57
N ILE A 37 22.06 2.80 11.98
CA ILE A 37 22.55 2.92 13.36
C ILE A 37 23.86 3.71 13.34
N GLY A 38 24.12 4.50 14.39
CA GLY A 38 25.38 5.23 14.57
C GLY A 38 25.19 6.75 14.47
N GLU A 39 26.12 7.42 13.78
CA GLU A 39 26.09 8.88 13.67
C GLU A 39 24.82 9.40 12.98
N LEU A 40 24.31 10.54 13.47
CA LEU A 40 23.01 11.10 13.08
C LEU A 40 22.90 11.38 11.58
N ASN A 41 23.93 11.97 10.97
CA ASN A 41 23.90 12.37 9.55
C ASN A 41 23.87 11.15 8.60
N PRO A 42 24.78 10.16 8.72
CA PRO A 42 24.68 8.92 7.95
C PRO A 42 23.38 8.15 8.18
N MET A 43 22.88 8.13 9.42
CA MET A 43 21.62 7.48 9.76
C MET A 43 20.44 8.15 9.04
N ALA A 44 20.33 9.48 9.11
CA ALA A 44 19.28 10.24 8.44
C ALA A 44 19.29 10.02 6.92
N ALA A 45 20.47 9.99 6.30
CA ALA A 45 20.61 9.72 4.86
C ALA A 45 20.09 8.32 4.46
N LYS A 46 20.36 7.29 5.26
CA LYS A 46 19.85 5.94 5.02
C LYS A 46 18.33 5.87 5.14
N ILE A 47 17.77 6.50 6.17
CA ILE A 47 16.32 6.51 6.41
C ILE A 47 15.59 7.26 5.29
N ARG A 48 16.16 8.37 4.80
CA ARG A 48 15.66 9.11 3.63
C ARG A 48 15.62 8.23 2.37
N GLN A 49 16.71 7.50 2.08
CA GLN A 49 16.75 6.58 0.95
C GLN A 49 15.72 5.46 1.10
N ALA A 50 15.55 4.91 2.30
CA ALA A 50 14.52 3.92 2.57
C ALA A 50 13.11 4.47 2.33
N ALA A 51 12.82 5.69 2.79
CA ALA A 51 11.55 6.39 2.54
C ALA A 51 11.27 6.53 1.04
N ASP A 52 12.27 6.93 0.25
CA ASP A 52 12.13 7.07 -1.21
C ASP A 52 11.83 5.74 -1.90
N HIS A 53 12.50 4.66 -1.49
CA HIS A 53 12.21 3.32 -2.00
C HIS A 53 10.80 2.86 -1.65
N LEU A 54 10.36 3.07 -0.40
CA LEU A 54 9.03 2.68 0.06
C LEU A 54 7.92 3.49 -0.62
N LEU A 55 8.15 4.78 -0.87
CA LEU A 55 7.21 5.63 -1.62
C LEU A 55 7.01 5.11 -3.06
N VAL A 56 8.10 4.73 -3.74
CA VAL A 56 8.01 4.14 -5.08
C VAL A 56 7.24 2.81 -5.06
N ILE A 57 7.48 1.97 -4.05
CA ILE A 57 6.73 0.70 -3.89
C ILE A 57 5.25 0.97 -3.67
N ASP A 58 4.89 1.91 -2.80
CA ASP A 58 3.50 2.29 -2.58
C ASP A 58 2.81 2.73 -3.88
N GLN A 59 3.49 3.57 -4.67
CA GLN A 59 2.99 4.06 -5.95
C GLN A 59 2.81 2.92 -6.97
N GLU A 60 3.79 2.03 -7.09
CA GLU A 60 3.71 0.88 -8.00
C GLU A 60 2.58 -0.08 -7.58
N LEU A 61 2.47 -0.41 -6.29
CA LEU A 61 1.45 -1.33 -5.77
C LEU A 61 0.02 -0.74 -5.82
N ARG A 62 -0.13 0.59 -5.85
CA ARG A 62 -1.45 1.25 -5.99
C ARG A 62 -2.06 1.07 -7.38
N THR A 63 -1.25 0.79 -8.40
CA THR A 63 -1.74 0.61 -9.78
C THR A 63 -2.53 -0.69 -9.95
N LEU A 64 -3.22 -0.88 -11.08
CA LEU A 64 -3.82 -2.18 -11.39
C LEU A 64 -2.77 -3.26 -11.59
N ALA A 65 -1.61 -2.95 -12.19
CA ALA A 65 -0.52 -3.90 -12.33
C ALA A 65 -0.03 -4.38 -10.95
N GLY A 66 0.10 -3.46 -9.99
CA GLY A 66 0.40 -3.76 -8.60
C GLY A 66 -0.70 -4.57 -7.91
N THR A 67 -1.96 -4.17 -8.07
CA THR A 67 -3.10 -4.91 -7.51
C THR A 67 -3.19 -6.32 -8.10
N ARG A 68 -2.94 -6.46 -9.40
CA ARG A 68 -2.88 -7.76 -10.09
C ARG A 68 -1.78 -8.64 -9.52
N LEU A 69 -0.58 -8.08 -9.31
CA LEU A 69 0.50 -8.80 -8.66
C LEU A 69 0.05 -9.31 -7.28
N LEU A 70 -0.50 -8.45 -6.44
CA LEU A 70 -0.90 -8.83 -5.07
C LEU A 70 -2.07 -9.83 -5.03
N VAL A 71 -3.02 -9.74 -5.96
CA VAL A 71 -4.20 -10.65 -6.01
C VAL A 71 -3.84 -12.02 -6.59
N PHE A 72 -2.98 -12.07 -7.61
CA PHE A 72 -2.72 -13.31 -8.36
C PHE A 72 -1.39 -13.98 -7.99
N ASP A 73 -0.46 -13.30 -7.31
CA ASP A 73 0.80 -13.85 -6.83
C ASP A 73 0.87 -13.80 -5.29
N ARG A 74 0.21 -14.78 -4.67
CA ARG A 74 0.15 -14.93 -3.21
C ARG A 74 1.54 -15.06 -2.56
N PRO A 75 2.50 -15.85 -3.10
CA PRO A 75 3.87 -15.86 -2.59
C PRO A 75 4.49 -14.46 -2.51
N THR A 76 4.35 -13.66 -3.57
CA THR A 76 4.87 -12.28 -3.57
C THR A 76 4.16 -11.39 -2.56
N ALA A 77 2.83 -11.47 -2.44
CA ALA A 77 2.08 -10.71 -1.43
C ALA A 77 2.52 -11.05 0.00
N LEU A 78 2.73 -12.33 0.31
CA LEU A 78 3.23 -12.79 1.61
C LEU A 78 4.68 -12.34 1.86
N ALA A 79 5.54 -12.36 0.83
CA ALA A 79 6.91 -11.86 0.94
C ALA A 79 6.93 -10.36 1.26
N ILE A 80 6.10 -9.55 0.59
CA ILE A 80 5.94 -8.13 0.91
C ILE A 80 5.44 -7.92 2.35
N ALA A 81 4.47 -8.72 2.80
CA ALA A 81 4.00 -8.67 4.20
C ALA A 81 5.10 -9.03 5.21
N GLY A 82 5.96 -10.01 4.89
CA GLY A 82 7.10 -10.39 5.71
C GLY A 82 8.15 -9.28 5.80
N GLU A 83 8.50 -8.67 4.67
CA GLU A 83 9.47 -7.58 4.61
C GLU A 83 8.99 -6.29 5.29
N THR A 84 7.71 -5.93 5.12
CA THR A 84 7.12 -4.78 5.86
C THR A 84 7.18 -5.00 7.38
N LYS A 85 6.93 -6.23 7.85
CA LYS A 85 7.12 -6.58 9.27
C LYS A 85 8.59 -6.44 9.71
N ARG A 86 9.56 -6.86 8.88
CA ARG A 86 10.99 -6.64 9.17
C ARG A 86 11.32 -5.14 9.25
N ALA A 87 10.76 -4.32 8.35
CA ALA A 87 10.93 -2.87 8.36
C ALA A 87 10.38 -2.24 9.65
N ARG A 88 9.22 -2.69 10.15
CA ARG A 88 8.64 -2.26 11.43
C ARG A 88 9.57 -2.57 12.61
N VAL A 89 10.19 -3.74 12.63
CA VAL A 89 11.19 -4.11 13.66
C VAL A 89 12.41 -3.19 13.58
N ALA A 90 12.91 -2.91 12.38
CA ALA A 90 14.03 -1.99 12.19
C ALA A 90 13.69 -0.57 12.68
N LEU A 91 12.50 -0.06 12.39
CA LEU A 91 12.03 1.23 12.90
C LEU A 91 12.00 1.28 14.44
N ALA A 92 11.48 0.24 15.09
CA ALA A 92 11.46 0.17 16.55
C ALA A 92 12.87 0.21 17.17
N ASN A 93 13.86 -0.41 16.51
CA ASN A 93 15.26 -0.35 16.92
C ASN A 93 15.85 1.06 16.73
N ILE A 94 15.51 1.74 15.63
CA ILE A 94 15.91 3.14 15.39
C ILE A 94 15.32 4.04 16.47
N ASP A 95 14.03 3.91 16.77
CA ASP A 95 13.36 4.69 17.81
C ASP A 95 14.03 4.49 19.18
N SER A 96 14.31 3.24 19.54
CA SER A 96 15.01 2.91 20.79
C SER A 96 16.43 3.49 20.84
N HIS A 97 17.13 3.56 19.71
CA HIS A 97 18.45 4.18 19.63
C HIS A 97 18.38 5.70 19.82
N LEU A 98 17.33 6.34 19.29
CA LEU A 98 17.13 7.79 19.38
C LEU A 98 16.72 8.26 20.78
N GLU A 99 15.97 7.46 21.54
CA GLU A 99 15.59 7.78 22.93
C GLU A 99 16.79 8.09 23.84
N GLY A 100 17.97 7.51 23.54
CA GLY A 100 19.20 7.72 24.28
C GLY A 100 19.99 8.98 23.89
N LEU A 101 19.55 9.72 22.86
CA LEU A 101 20.29 10.84 22.29
C LEU A 101 19.58 12.18 22.59
N THR A 102 20.30 13.13 23.19
CA THR A 102 19.81 14.49 23.44
C THR A 102 20.17 15.41 22.27
N VAL A 103 19.58 15.17 21.09
CA VAL A 103 19.83 15.97 19.88
C VAL A 103 18.52 16.48 19.32
N ASP A 104 18.53 17.70 18.79
CA ASP A 104 17.42 18.22 17.99
C ASP A 104 17.37 17.46 16.66
N ALA A 105 16.36 16.61 16.52
CA ALA A 105 16.24 15.63 15.45
C ALA A 105 14.97 15.86 14.60
N GLU A 106 14.48 17.11 14.50
CA GLU A 106 13.25 17.44 13.77
C GLU A 106 13.25 16.89 12.33
N THR A 107 14.32 17.15 11.56
CA THR A 107 14.47 16.64 10.19
C THR A 107 14.49 15.12 10.12
N LEU A 108 15.08 14.45 11.11
CA LEU A 108 15.07 12.98 11.14
C LEU A 108 13.67 12.45 11.44
N ASN A 109 12.97 13.08 12.38
CA ASN A 109 11.62 12.69 12.77
C ASN A 109 10.64 12.83 11.59
N SER A 110 10.75 13.90 10.79
CA SER A 110 9.89 14.07 9.61
C SER A 110 10.09 12.92 8.61
N VAL A 111 11.34 12.51 8.36
CA VAL A 111 11.62 11.40 7.44
C VAL A 111 11.14 10.06 8.02
N LEU A 112 11.28 9.84 9.33
CA LEU A 112 10.74 8.64 9.98
C LEU A 112 9.21 8.57 9.89
N VAL A 113 8.50 9.70 9.96
CA VAL A 113 7.06 9.76 9.70
C VAL A 113 6.76 9.33 8.26
N GLU A 114 7.51 9.82 7.27
CA GLU A 114 7.33 9.39 5.87
C GLU A 114 7.52 7.86 5.69
N VAL A 115 8.52 7.26 6.35
CA VAL A 115 8.71 5.79 6.34
C VAL A 115 7.49 5.10 6.95
N ARG A 116 6.97 5.58 8.09
CA ARG A 116 5.80 4.99 8.76
C ARG A 116 4.55 5.10 7.89
N ASP A 117 4.35 6.23 7.23
CA ASP A 117 3.22 6.48 6.34
C ASP A 117 3.27 5.56 5.13
N ALA A 118 4.46 5.40 4.51
CA ALA A 118 4.64 4.50 3.38
C ALA A 118 4.40 3.02 3.77
N LEU A 119 4.94 2.57 4.92
CA LEU A 119 4.66 1.22 5.43
C LEU A 119 3.18 1.01 5.74
N TRP A 120 2.53 2.00 6.35
CA TRP A 120 1.10 1.96 6.61
C TRP A 120 0.28 1.86 5.32
N ALA A 121 0.63 2.64 4.29
CA ALA A 121 -0.02 2.58 2.99
C ALA A 121 0.14 1.19 2.35
N ILE A 122 1.35 0.61 2.35
CA ILE A 122 1.60 -0.74 1.81
C ILE A 122 0.76 -1.78 2.56
N GLU A 123 0.77 -1.76 3.90
CA GLU A 123 0.05 -2.74 4.73
C GLU A 123 -1.47 -2.59 4.61
N ARG A 124 -2.00 -1.38 4.80
CA ARG A 124 -3.42 -1.13 5.02
C ARG A 124 -4.19 -0.75 3.77
N ASP A 125 -3.50 -0.25 2.75
CA ASP A 125 -4.14 0.21 1.51
C ASP A 125 -3.71 -0.58 0.28
N ARG A 126 -2.64 -1.38 0.32
CA ARG A 126 -2.24 -2.27 -0.79
C ARG A 126 -2.52 -3.73 -0.47
N LEU A 127 -1.86 -4.30 0.54
CA LEU A 127 -2.03 -5.70 0.92
C LEU A 127 -3.46 -5.99 1.37
N ARG A 128 -4.00 -5.20 2.31
CA ARG A 128 -5.40 -5.35 2.75
C ARG A 128 -6.40 -5.17 1.60
N ASN A 129 -6.10 -4.29 0.64
CA ASN A 129 -6.98 -4.08 -0.52
C ASN A 129 -7.01 -5.31 -1.43
N ALA A 130 -5.88 -5.97 -1.65
CA ALA A 130 -5.82 -7.22 -2.40
C ALA A 130 -6.62 -8.34 -1.71
N GLU A 131 -6.49 -8.48 -0.39
CA GLU A 131 -7.29 -9.44 0.40
C GLU A 131 -8.79 -9.12 0.35
N ALA A 132 -9.17 -7.84 0.45
CA ALA A 132 -10.57 -7.44 0.35
C ALA A 132 -11.16 -7.67 -1.05
N ILE A 133 -10.36 -7.56 -2.11
CA ILE A 133 -10.78 -7.95 -3.47
C ILE A 133 -11.01 -9.46 -3.54
N LEU A 134 -10.10 -10.26 -2.99
CA LEU A 134 -10.25 -11.72 -2.94
C LEU A 134 -11.50 -12.14 -2.16
N ASP A 135 -11.78 -11.46 -1.03
CA ASP A 135 -12.99 -11.68 -0.25
C ASP A 135 -14.26 -11.29 -1.04
N LEU A 136 -14.25 -10.12 -1.68
CA LEU A 136 -15.36 -9.65 -2.52
C LEU A 136 -15.68 -10.63 -3.67
N SER A 137 -14.65 -11.22 -4.30
CA SER A 137 -14.83 -12.23 -5.35
C SER A 137 -14.97 -13.67 -4.84
N GLN A 138 -14.96 -13.88 -3.52
CA GLN A 138 -15.02 -15.22 -2.90
C GLN A 138 -13.93 -16.17 -3.42
N GLY A 139 -12.72 -15.65 -3.64
CA GLY A 139 -11.58 -16.35 -4.23
C GLY A 139 -10.87 -15.53 -5.31
N ALA A 140 -9.99 -16.16 -6.09
CA ALA A 140 -9.28 -15.49 -7.17
C ALA A 140 -10.26 -15.11 -8.31
N PRO A 141 -10.41 -13.82 -8.66
CA PRO A 141 -11.34 -13.39 -9.69
C PRO A 141 -10.82 -13.71 -11.09
N HIS A 142 -11.70 -13.65 -12.10
CA HIS A 142 -11.25 -13.63 -13.49
C HIS A 142 -10.43 -12.35 -13.76
N LEU A 143 -9.38 -12.45 -14.58
CA LEU A 143 -8.48 -11.31 -14.86
C LEU A 143 -9.23 -10.07 -15.37
N SER A 144 -10.26 -10.26 -16.19
CA SER A 144 -11.08 -9.16 -16.73
C SER A 144 -11.97 -8.49 -15.68
N ALA A 145 -12.28 -9.17 -14.57
CA ALA A 145 -13.12 -8.63 -13.50
C ALA A 145 -12.32 -7.78 -12.51
N LEU A 146 -11.00 -7.96 -12.43
CA LEU A 146 -10.13 -7.27 -11.46
C LEU A 146 -10.30 -5.74 -11.47
N PRO A 147 -10.31 -5.04 -12.63
CA PRO A 147 -10.47 -3.58 -12.64
C PRO A 147 -11.79 -3.12 -12.02
N GLY A 148 -12.87 -3.84 -12.29
CA GLY A 148 -14.19 -3.57 -11.72
C GLY A 148 -14.22 -3.81 -10.21
N LEU A 149 -13.71 -4.95 -9.76
CA LEU A 149 -13.59 -5.28 -8.33
C LEU A 149 -12.73 -4.27 -7.57
N MET A 150 -11.61 -3.82 -8.16
CA MET A 150 -10.76 -2.79 -7.58
C MET A 150 -11.47 -1.45 -7.46
N SER A 151 -12.32 -1.07 -8.43
CA SER A 151 -13.13 0.15 -8.34
C SER A 151 -14.23 0.04 -7.27
N ILE A 152 -14.91 -1.11 -7.19
CA ILE A 152 -15.88 -1.40 -6.13
C ILE A 152 -15.21 -1.32 -4.76
N GLN A 153 -14.06 -1.96 -4.59
CA GLN A 153 -13.38 -1.97 -3.31
C GLN A 153 -12.83 -0.59 -2.92
N THR A 154 -12.41 0.23 -3.88
CA THR A 154 -12.08 1.64 -3.63
C THR A 154 -13.29 2.39 -3.05
N ALA A 155 -14.47 2.20 -3.63
CA ALA A 155 -15.70 2.84 -3.15
C ALA A 155 -16.08 2.34 -1.75
N LEU A 156 -16.03 1.03 -1.49
CA LEU A 156 -16.31 0.44 -0.17
C LEU A 156 -15.32 0.94 0.88
N SER A 157 -14.02 0.99 0.55
CA SER A 157 -12.98 1.51 1.46
C SER A 157 -13.19 3.00 1.78
N ALA A 158 -13.67 3.78 0.82
CA ALA A 158 -13.99 5.19 1.04
C ALA A 158 -15.25 5.38 1.89
N ILE A 159 -16.27 4.53 1.71
CA ILE A 159 -17.46 4.50 2.58
C ILE A 159 -17.07 4.16 4.02
N ASP A 160 -16.21 3.17 4.23
CA ASP A 160 -15.71 2.78 5.55
C ASP A 160 -14.98 3.94 6.25
N ARG A 161 -14.12 4.67 5.51
CA ARG A 161 -13.40 5.85 6.01
C ARG A 161 -14.29 7.07 6.29
N LEU A 162 -15.44 7.19 5.64
CA LEU A 162 -16.42 8.23 5.96
C LEU A 162 -17.16 7.96 7.28
N GLU A 163 -16.96 6.79 7.88
CA GLU A 163 -17.61 6.38 9.12
C GLU A 163 -19.13 6.52 9.06
N VAL A 164 -19.74 5.99 7.99
CA VAL A 164 -21.20 5.93 7.87
C VAL A 164 -21.74 5.07 9.02
N ARG A 165 -22.42 5.68 10.00
CA ARG A 165 -22.86 5.05 11.26
C ARG A 165 -24.37 5.20 11.46
N GLY A 166 -24.97 4.26 12.19
CA GLY A 166 -26.32 4.41 12.74
C GLY A 166 -27.42 4.50 11.66
N ARG A 167 -28.08 5.66 11.56
CA ARG A 167 -29.22 5.88 10.63
C ARG A 167 -28.78 6.25 9.22
N ASP A 168 -27.48 6.47 9.00
CA ASP A 168 -26.96 6.85 7.71
C ASP A 168 -26.87 5.62 6.80
N SER A 169 -27.51 5.69 5.63
CA SER A 169 -27.43 4.66 4.61
C SER A 169 -26.34 5.01 3.59
N ALA A 170 -25.53 4.03 3.20
CA ALA A 170 -24.68 4.11 2.02
C ALA A 170 -25.21 3.16 0.93
N GLY A 171 -25.10 3.59 -0.33
CA GLY A 171 -25.45 2.78 -1.50
C GLY A 171 -24.30 2.77 -2.50
N LEU A 172 -24.21 1.70 -3.29
CA LEU A 172 -23.26 1.58 -4.38
C LEU A 172 -24.03 1.41 -5.69
N GLN A 173 -23.81 2.33 -6.64
CA GLN A 173 -24.29 2.19 -8.00
C GLN A 173 -23.12 1.81 -8.90
N ILE A 174 -23.30 0.74 -9.69
CA ILE A 174 -22.30 0.24 -10.62
C ILE A 174 -22.86 0.40 -12.03
N PHE A 175 -22.11 1.06 -12.90
CA PHE A 175 -22.42 1.16 -14.31
C PHE A 175 -21.49 0.22 -15.09
N VAL A 176 -22.06 -0.79 -15.74
CA VAL A 176 -21.32 -1.78 -16.53
C VAL A 176 -21.61 -1.54 -18.01
N THR A 177 -20.56 -1.31 -18.79
CA THR A 177 -20.63 -1.14 -20.25
C THR A 177 -19.95 -2.29 -20.95
N ASN A 178 -20.28 -2.52 -22.22
CA ASN A 178 -19.69 -3.58 -23.05
C ASN A 178 -19.80 -4.97 -22.39
N HIS A 179 -20.95 -5.26 -21.77
CA HIS A 179 -21.15 -6.50 -21.03
C HIS A 179 -21.39 -7.73 -21.91
N GLU A 180 -21.61 -7.53 -23.22
CA GLU A 180 -21.91 -8.59 -24.21
C GLU A 180 -23.13 -9.48 -23.86
N LEU A 181 -23.82 -9.20 -22.75
CA LEU A 181 -25.12 -9.79 -22.44
C LEU A 181 -26.16 -9.38 -23.50
N PRO A 182 -27.06 -10.30 -23.90
CA PRO A 182 -28.18 -9.99 -24.78
C PRO A 182 -29.16 -9.02 -24.10
N ASP A 183 -29.85 -8.22 -24.92
CA ASP A 183 -30.92 -7.29 -24.50
C ASP A 183 -32.14 -8.03 -23.93
#